data_AF-A0A1M7UU17-F1
#
_entry.id   AF-A0A1M7UU17-F1
#
_cell.length_a   1.000
_cell.length_b   1.000
_cell.length_c   1.000
_cell.angle_alpha   90.00
_cell.angle_beta   90.00
_cell.angle_gamma   90.00
#
_symmetry.space_group_name_H-M   'P 1'
#
loop_
_entity.id
_entity.type
_entity.pdbx_description
1 polymer ?
#
loop_
_entity_poly.entity_id
_entity_poly.type
_entity_poly.pdbx_seq_one_letter_code
_entity_poly.pdbx_strand_id
1 'polypeptide(L)' 'MQDEDIKLLRRIAAGGGRKYTAGNIDRSRYDRLVDLGWLTPFKTNISDVEYHVTEKGRATSTANVHD' A
#
# COMPACT_ATOMS: atom_id res chain seq x y z
N MET A 1 -4.45 -13.20 6.76
CA MET A 1 -4.58 -11.73 6.70
C MET A 1 -3.31 -11.10 6.15
N GLN A 2 -2.13 -11.39 6.71
CA GLN A 2 -0.85 -10.90 6.18
C GLN A 2 -0.58 -11.28 4.72
N ASP A 3 -0.99 -12.47 4.26
CA ASP A 3 -0.83 -12.86 2.85
C ASP A 3 -1.57 -11.94 1.87
N GLU A 4 -2.78 -11.52 2.21
CA GLU A 4 -3.58 -10.60 1.39
C GLU A 4 -3.00 -9.18 1.42
N ASP A 5 -2.49 -8.76 2.58
CA ASP A 5 -1.79 -7.49 2.76
C ASP A 5 -0.50 -7.44 1.91
N ILE A 6 0.28 -8.52 1.90
CA ILE A 6 1.49 -8.65 1.07
C ILE A 6 1.14 -8.74 -0.42
N LYS A 7 0.10 -9.49 -0.81
CA LYS A 7 -0.38 -9.53 -2.20
C LYS A 7 -0.82 -8.14 -2.67
N LEU A 8 -1.53 -7.40 -1.84
CA LEU A 8 -1.94 -6.02 -2.15
C LEU A 8 -0.72 -5.11 -2.31
N LEU A 9 0.22 -5.15 -1.35
CA LEU A 9 1.46 -4.39 -1.40
C LEU A 9 2.26 -4.68 -2.68
N ARG A 10 2.40 -5.96 -3.07
CA ARG A 10 3.07 -6.34 -4.32
C ARG A 10 2.40 -5.77 -5.55
N ARG A 11 1.07 -5.78 -5.63
CA ARG A 11 0.35 -5.18 -6.76
C ARG A 11 0.61 -3.68 -6.87
N ILE A 12 0.64 -2.98 -5.73
CA ILE A 12 0.95 -1.53 -5.71
C ILE A 12 2.40 -1.28 -6.12
N ALA A 13 3.35 -2.07 -5.58
CA ALA A 13 4.76 -1.98 -5.92
C ALA A 13 5.02 -2.23 -7.42
N ALA A 14 4.40 -3.28 -7.98
CA ALA A 14 4.49 -3.62 -9.40
C ALA A 14 3.84 -2.55 -10.30
N GLY A 15 2.81 -1.85 -9.81
CA GLY A 15 2.12 -0.75 -10.50
C GLY A 15 2.83 0.60 -10.45
N GLY A 16 4.15 0.63 -10.18
CA GLY A 16 4.93 1.87 -10.05
C GLY A 16 5.04 2.40 -8.62
N GLY A 17 4.60 1.64 -7.63
CA GLY A 17 4.73 2.00 -6.21
C GLY A 17 3.76 3.07 -5.74
N ARG A 18 2.70 3.33 -6.50
CA ARG A 18 1.66 4.31 -6.15
C ARG A 18 0.27 3.74 -6.35
N LYS A 19 -0.66 4.11 -5.47
CA LYS A 19 -2.07 3.75 -5.59
C LYS A 19 -2.96 4.94 -5.26
N TYR A 20 -3.67 5.42 -6.27
CA TYR A 20 -4.70 6.43 -6.09
C TYR A 20 -6.06 5.81 -5.71
N THR A 21 -6.78 6.47 -4.82
CA THR A 21 -8.15 6.13 -4.42
C THR A 21 -9.02 7.38 -4.40
N ALA A 22 -10.08 7.38 -5.19
CA ALA A 22 -11.00 8.51 -5.32
C ALA A 22 -12.26 8.33 -4.48
N GLY A 23 -12.75 9.41 -3.87
CA GLY A 23 -14.05 9.47 -3.23
C GLY A 23 -14.16 8.71 -1.90
N ASN A 24 -15.39 8.45 -1.47
CA ASN A 24 -15.66 7.74 -0.22
C ASN A 24 -15.65 6.22 -0.46
N ILE A 25 -14.47 5.60 -0.34
CA ILE A 25 -14.30 4.16 -0.43
C ILE A 25 -13.82 3.60 0.90
N ASP A 26 -14.03 2.29 1.12
CA ASP A 26 -13.36 1.61 2.21
C ASP A 26 -11.85 1.53 1.95
N ARG A 27 -11.09 2.18 2.84
CA ARG A 27 -9.63 2.28 2.80
C ARG A 27 -8.95 1.46 3.89
N SER A 28 -9.71 0.74 4.72
CA SER A 28 -9.21 -0.03 5.87
C SER A 28 -7.99 -0.89 5.54
N ARG A 29 -7.99 -1.54 4.37
CA ARG A 29 -6.85 -2.35 3.89
C ARG A 29 -5.59 -1.54 3.61
N TYR A 30 -5.71 -0.33 3.06
CA TYR A 30 -4.54 0.53 2.82
C TYR A 30 -4.06 1.19 4.10
N ASP A 31 -5.00 1.59 4.97
CA ASP A 31 -4.69 2.19 6.27
C ASP A 31 -3.91 1.20 7.15
N ARG A 32 -4.28 -0.09 7.12
CA ARG A 32 -3.47 -1.15 7.75
C ARG A 32 -2.03 -1.22 7.22
N LEU A 33 -1.82 -1.11 5.90
CA LEU A 33 -0.47 -1.10 5.32
C LEU A 33 0.31 0.18 5.70
N VAL A 34 -0.39 1.28 5.96
CA VAL A 34 0.19 2.51 6.52
C VAL A 34 0.63 2.27 7.96
N ASP A 35 -0.22 1.65 8.79
CA ASP A 35 0.11 1.32 10.19
C ASP A 35 1.32 0.39 10.30
N LEU A 36 1.48 -0.53 9.34
CA LEU A 36 2.65 -1.42 9.23
C LEU A 36 3.92 -0.70 8.73
N GLY A 37 3.79 0.55 8.27
CA GLY A 37 4.87 1.35 7.70
C GLY A 37 5.25 0.95 6.28
N TRP A 38 4.39 0.22 5.56
CA TRP A 38 4.63 -0.23 4.19
C TRP A 38 4.11 0.76 3.14
N LEU A 39 3.14 1.58 3.49
CA LEU A 39 2.64 2.69 2.67
C LEU A 39 2.75 4.03 3.42
N THR A 40 2.87 5.11 2.67
CA THR A 40 2.68 6.48 3.14
C THR A 40 1.47 7.09 2.43
N PRO A 41 0.46 7.60 3.15
CA PRO A 41 -0.69 8.25 2.54
C PRO A 41 -0.40 9.72 2.23
N PHE A 42 -0.81 10.16 1.05
CA PHE A 42 -0.79 11.55 0.60
C PHE A 42 -2.23 11.97 0.29
N LYS A 43 -2.78 12.88 1.08
CA LYS A 43 -4.13 13.42 0.86
C LYS A 43 -4.04 14.51 -0.19
N THR A 44 -4.64 14.27 -1.36
CA THR A 44 -4.69 15.24 -2.46
C THR A 44 -5.90 16.16 -2.36
N ASN A 45 -7.00 15.68 -1.75
CA ASN A 45 -8.20 16.45 -1.41
C ASN A 45 -8.91 15.82 -0.18
N ILE A 46 -10.05 16.37 0.25
CA ILE A 46 -10.88 15.89 1.36
C ILE A 46 -11.20 14.39 1.23
N SER A 47 -11.51 13.95 0.00
CA SER A 47 -12.01 12.61 -0.27
C SER A 47 -10.99 11.69 -0.94
N ASP A 48 -9.88 12.21 -1.45
CA ASP A 48 -8.97 11.48 -2.32
C ASP A 48 -7.62 11.26 -1.63
N VAL A 49 -7.11 10.03 -1.75
CA VAL A 49 -5.86 9.61 -1.12
C VAL A 49 -5.00 8.85 -2.12
N GLU A 50 -3.76 9.27 -2.25
CA GLU A 50 -2.72 8.56 -2.97
C GLU A 50 -1.77 7.89 -1.97
N TYR A 51 -1.56 6.58 -2.11
CA TYR A 51 -0.65 5.81 -1.28
C TYR A 51 0.65 5.54 -2.02
N HIS A 52 1.78 5.77 -1.38
CA HIS A 52 3.11 5.49 -1.94
C HIS A 52 3.78 4.38 -1.15
N VAL A 53 4.45 3.47 -1.84
CA VAL A 53 5.21 2.40 -1.19
C VAL A 53 6.47 2.96 -0.55
N THR A 54 6.67 2.68 0.73
CA THR A 54 7.88 3.07 1.47
C THR A 54 9.04 2.15 1.12
N GLU A 55 10.26 2.49 1.55
CA GLU A 55 11.41 1.58 1.42
C GLU A 55 11.16 0.24 2.13
N LYS A 56 10.61 0.28 3.35
CA LYS A 56 10.20 -0.92 4.10
C LYS A 56 9.16 -1.73 3.32
N GLY A 57 8.15 -1.07 2.74
CA GLY A 57 7.15 -1.72 1.91
C GLY A 57 7.75 -2.37 0.65
N ARG A 58 8.73 -1.73 0.01
CA ARG A 58 9.45 -2.31 -1.13
C ARG A 58 10.20 -3.57 -0.72
N ALA A 59 10.98 -3.51 0.36
CA ALA A 59 11.71 -4.67 0.88
C ALA A 59 10.76 -5.83 1.20
N THR A 60 9.65 -5.57 1.90
CA THR A 60 8.64 -6.59 2.18
C THR A 60 7.98 -7.15 0.91
N SER A 61 7.70 -6.31 -0.08
CA SER A 61 7.08 -6.76 -1.34
C SER A 61 7.96 -7.76 -2.09
N THR A 62 9.29 -7.66 -1.96
CA THR A 62 10.28 -8.52 -2.58
C THR A 62 10.74 -9.69 -1.71
N ALA A 63 10.53 -9.63 -0.39
CA ALA A 63 11.10 -10.57 0.60
C ALA A 63 10.50 -11.99 0.58
N ASN A 64 9.87 -12.44 -0.51
CA ASN A 64 9.15 -13.72 -0.55
C ASN A 64 9.52 -14.59 -1.75
N VAL A 65 10.70 -14.38 -2.33
CA VAL A 65 11.25 -15.21 -3.42
C VAL A 65 12.07 -16.40 -2.88
N HIS A 66 12.14 -16.59 -1.57
CA HIS A 66 12.77 -17.79 -0.97
C HIS A 66 12.26 -18.03 0.46
N ASP A 67 11.39 -19.03 0.59
CA ASP A 67 11.52 -20.10 1.60
C ASP A 67 11.08 -21.41 0.93
#